data_AF-A0A9Q7UJ10-F1
#
_entry.id   AF-A0A9Q7UJ10-F1
#
_cell.length_a   1.000
_cell.length_b   1.000
_cell.length_c   1.000
_cell.angle_alpha   90.00
_cell.angle_beta   90.00
_cell.angle_gamma   90.00
#
_symmetry.space_group_name_H-M   'P 1'
#
loop_
_entity.id
_entity.type
_entity.pdbx_description
1 polymer ?
#
loop_
_entity_poly.entity_id
_entity_poly.type
_entity_poly.pdbx_seq_one_letter_code
_entity_poly.pdbx_strand_id
1 'polypeptide(L)'
;MFCAAFCLAFVCLLRSGEFTWDTTSSPPLLTVGSVEFAEDGSYATVFLPSSKTDPFGTGVTLTAPAVPLTTCAVKALVRGRAPETRNL
;
A
#
# COMPACT_ATOMS: atom_id res chain seq x y z
N MET A 1 -0.43 10.98 -7.71
CA MET A 1 0.06 10.27 -6.50
C MET A 1 -1.06 9.83 -5.54
N PHE A 2 -2.22 10.52 -5.49
CA PHE A 2 -3.32 10.16 -4.58
C PHE A 2 -4.16 8.93 -4.98
N CYS A 3 -4.20 8.53 -6.25
CA CYS A 3 -5.02 7.40 -6.68
C CYS A 3 -4.58 6.07 -6.03
N ALA A 4 -3.28 5.83 -5.87
CA ALA A 4 -2.77 4.60 -5.24
C ALA A 4 -3.18 4.53 -3.77
N ALA A 5 -2.96 5.62 -3.02
CA ALA A 5 -3.40 5.78 -1.64
C ALA A 5 -4.91 5.55 -1.48
N PHE A 6 -5.74 6.19 -2.31
CA PHE A 6 -7.19 6.05 -2.23
C PHE A 6 -7.67 4.63 -2.56
N CYS A 7 -7.14 4.01 -3.63
CA CYS A 7 -7.52 2.65 -4.02
C CYS A 7 -7.10 1.64 -2.95
N LEU A 8 -5.91 1.79 -2.38
CA LEU A 8 -5.40 0.95 -1.30
C LEU A 8 -6.25 1.15 -0.05
N ALA A 9 -6.53 2.39 0.35
CA ALA A 9 -7.37 2.67 1.51
C ALA A 9 -8.79 2.11 1.38
N PHE A 10 -9.37 2.17 0.19
CA PHE A 10 -10.68 1.58 -0.08
C PHE A 10 -10.66 0.05 0.00
N VAL A 11 -9.70 -0.60 -0.67
CA VAL A 11 -9.60 -2.07 -0.72
C VAL A 11 -9.21 -2.66 0.64
N CYS A 12 -8.33 -1.98 1.37
CA CYS A 12 -7.80 -2.43 2.64
C CYS A 12 -8.50 -1.82 3.87
N LEU A 13 -9.57 -1.03 3.66
CA LEU A 13 -10.36 -0.37 4.69
C LEU A 13 -9.53 0.49 5.68
N LEU A 14 -8.53 1.18 5.15
CA LEU A 14 -7.59 1.97 5.94
C LEU A 14 -8.18 3.32 6.35
N ARG A 15 -7.87 3.74 7.58
CA ARG A 15 -8.07 5.11 8.04
C ARG A 15 -6.96 6.01 7.48
N SER A 16 -7.24 7.30 7.28
CA SER A 16 -6.20 8.26 6.88
C SER A 16 -4.97 8.20 7.81
N GLY A 17 -5.14 7.94 9.11
CA GLY A 17 -4.01 7.83 10.06
C GLY A 17 -3.08 6.64 9.86
N GLU A 18 -3.44 5.64 9.05
CA GLU A 18 -2.66 4.41 8.85
C GLU A 18 -1.69 4.50 7.65
N PHE A 19 -1.89 5.47 6.75
CA PHE A 19 -1.02 5.66 5.59
C PHE A 19 -0.70 7.14 5.25
N THR A 20 -1.30 8.12 5.93
CA THR A 20 -1.07 9.54 5.62
C THR A 20 0.19 10.07 6.31
N TRP A 21 0.98 10.79 5.52
CA TRP A 21 2.25 11.44 5.81
C TRP A 21 2.14 12.57 6.86
N ASP A 22 3.25 12.84 7.56
CA ASP A 22 3.53 13.90 8.56
C ASP A 22 3.33 13.60 10.05
N THR A 23 4.12 12.68 10.61
CA THR A 23 4.72 12.92 11.94
C THR A 23 6.10 12.28 12.01
N THR A 24 7.13 13.13 11.92
CA THR A 24 8.56 12.82 12.06
C THR A 24 8.95 12.24 13.44
N SER A 25 8.02 11.84 14.31
CA SER A 25 8.33 11.42 15.68
C SER A 25 7.86 10.03 16.12
N SER A 26 7.18 9.23 15.28
CA SER A 26 6.92 7.83 15.65
C SER A 26 6.72 6.93 14.45
N PRO A 27 7.35 5.73 14.41
CA PRO A 27 7.01 4.75 13.40
C PRO A 27 5.54 4.32 13.55
N PRO A 28 4.89 3.94 12.42
CA PRO A 28 5.55 3.57 11.17
C PRO A 28 5.00 4.21 9.89
N LEU A 29 5.93 4.74 9.07
CA LEU A 29 5.62 5.19 7.71
C LEU A 29 5.46 3.99 6.78
N LEU A 30 4.33 3.93 6.07
CA LEU A 30 4.11 3.01 4.97
C LEU A 30 4.98 3.46 3.78
N THR A 31 5.99 2.66 3.43
CA THR A 31 6.95 2.98 2.36
C THR A 31 6.63 2.18 1.11
N VAL A 32 7.19 2.55 -0.04
CA VAL A 32 7.08 1.72 -1.26
C VAL A 32 7.67 0.31 -1.02
N GLY A 33 8.65 0.18 -0.12
CA GLY A 33 9.25 -1.09 0.26
C GLY A 33 8.37 -1.99 1.14
N SER A 34 7.25 -1.49 1.67
CA SER A 34 6.28 -2.33 2.39
C SER A 34 5.21 -2.93 1.47
N VAL A 35 5.35 -2.75 0.15
CA VAL A 35 4.45 -3.30 -0.88
C VAL A 35 5.17 -4.40 -1.64
N GLU A 36 4.59 -5.59 -1.65
CA GLU A 36 5.03 -6.71 -2.48
C GLU A 36 3.95 -7.05 -3.49
N PHE A 37 4.36 -7.50 -4.68
CA PHE A 37 3.45 -7.91 -5.74
C PHE A 37 3.61 -9.41 -5.96
N ALA A 38 2.50 -10.10 -6.18
CA ALA A 38 2.54 -11.47 -6.65
C ALA A 38 3.24 -11.53 -8.02
N GLU A 39 4.00 -12.59 -8.28
CA GLU A 39 4.73 -12.76 -9.56
C GLU A 39 3.79 -12.76 -10.78
N ASP A 40 2.59 -13.29 -10.61
CA ASP A 40 1.53 -13.31 -11.62
C ASP A 40 0.73 -12.00 -11.69
N GLY A 41 1.02 -11.03 -10.82
CA GLY A 41 0.33 -9.75 -10.72
C GLY A 41 -1.13 -9.86 -10.25
N SER A 42 -1.54 -11.01 -9.71
CA SER A 42 -2.92 -11.26 -9.29
C SER A 42 -3.32 -10.53 -8.01
N TYR A 43 -2.35 -10.19 -7.16
CA TYR A 43 -2.55 -9.39 -5.95
C TYR A 43 -1.28 -8.62 -5.57
N ALA A 44 -1.44 -7.67 -4.64
CA ALA A 44 -0.34 -7.04 -3.92
C ALA A 44 -0.57 -7.20 -2.41
N THR A 45 0.50 -7.39 -1.66
CA THR A 45 0.50 -7.38 -0.19
C THR A 45 1.12 -6.08 0.30
N VAL A 46 0.58 -5.55 1.39
CA VAL A 46 1.05 -4.32 2.01
C VAL A 46 1.23 -4.58 3.50
N PHE A 47 2.45 -4.45 3.99
CA PHE A 47 2.74 -4.57 5.41
C PHE A 47 2.47 -3.23 6.12
N LEU A 48 1.55 -3.26 7.08
CA LEU A 48 1.25 -2.17 7.99
C LEU A 48 1.78 -2.50 9.38
N PRO A 49 2.91 -1.91 9.79
CA PRO A 49 3.45 -2.05 11.15
C PRO A 49 2.53 -1.56 12.29
N SER A 50 1.48 -0.78 12.00
CA SER A 50 0.38 -0.56 12.95
C SER A 50 -0.94 -0.46 12.19
N SER A 51 -1.96 -1.22 12.58
CA SER A 51 -3.31 -1.09 12.02
C SER A 51 -4.39 -1.28 13.08
N LYS A 52 -5.57 -0.70 12.86
CA LYS A 52 -6.77 -0.94 13.68
C LYS A 52 -7.19 -2.42 13.71
N THR A 53 -6.80 -3.20 12.70
CA THR A 53 -7.06 -4.66 12.65
C THR A 53 -5.99 -5.47 13.38
N ASP A 54 -4.96 -4.82 13.91
CA ASP A 54 -3.89 -5.43 14.67
C ASP A 54 -4.09 -5.17 16.18
N PRO A 55 -4.74 -6.09 16.90
CA PRO A 55 -4.99 -5.94 18.33
C PRO A 55 -3.71 -6.01 19.19
N PHE A 56 -2.58 -6.45 18.63
CA PHE A 56 -1.34 -6.68 19.36
C PHE A 56 -0.23 -5.66 19.02
N GLY A 57 -0.44 -4.79 18.05
CA GLY A 57 0.57 -3.80 17.62
C GLY A 57 1.81 -4.45 16.98
N THR A 58 1.70 -5.68 16.47
CA THR A 58 2.78 -6.42 15.82
C THR A 58 2.92 -6.13 14.32
N GLY A 59 1.99 -5.36 13.76
CA GLY A 59 1.80 -5.15 12.35
C GLY A 59 0.90 -6.20 11.70
N VAL A 60 0.31 -5.83 10.56
CA VAL A 60 -0.59 -6.66 9.76
C VAL A 60 -0.20 -6.60 8.29
N THR A 61 -0.28 -7.73 7.59
CA THR A 61 -0.15 -7.77 6.14
C THR A 61 -1.54 -7.77 5.50
N LEU A 62 -1.81 -6.77 4.67
CA LEU A 62 -3.08 -6.61 3.96
C LEU A 62 -2.91 -7.06 2.52
N THR A 63 -3.84 -7.87 2.03
CA THR A 63 -3.82 -8.37 0.64
C THR A 63 -4.85 -7.62 -0.20
N ALA A 64 -4.39 -6.98 -1.27
CA ALA A 64 -5.21 -6.25 -2.23
C ALA A 64 -5.24 -7.00 -3.57
N PRO A 65 -6.39 -7.57 -3.99
CA PRO A 65 -6.49 -8.29 -5.25
C PRO A 65 -6.47 -7.35 -6.46
N ALA A 66 -5.94 -7.84 -7.57
CA ALA A 66 -6.04 -7.17 -8.85
C ALA A 66 -7.46 -7.35 -9.42
N VAL A 67 -8.11 -6.24 -9.73
CA VAL A 67 -9.43 -6.22 -10.35
C VAL A 67 -9.40 -5.48 -11.70
N PRO A 68 -10.27 -5.81 -12.67
CA PRO A 68 -10.33 -5.14 -13.96
C PRO A 68 -11.07 -3.78 -13.89
N LEU A 69 -10.92 -3.04 -12.78
CA LEU A 69 -11.54 -1.74 -12.55
C LEU A 69 -10.50 -0.63 -12.45
N THR A 70 -10.94 0.62 -12.60
CA THR A 70 -10.10 1.82 -12.46
C THR A 70 -9.63 2.05 -11.03
N THR A 71 -10.31 1.46 -10.05
CA THR A 71 -10.00 1.50 -8.61
C THR A 71 -9.08 0.37 -8.15
N CYS A 72 -8.48 -0.38 -9.09
CA CYS A 72 -7.58 -1.47 -8.78
C CYS A 72 -6.32 -0.96 -8.07
N ALA A 73 -6.14 -1.34 -6.80
CA ALA A 73 -4.98 -0.96 -5.99
C ALA A 73 -3.66 -1.41 -6.64
N VAL A 74 -3.60 -2.63 -7.18
CA VAL A 74 -2.42 -3.17 -7.88
C VAL A 74 -2.02 -2.27 -9.05
N LYS A 75 -2.97 -1.96 -9.95
CA LYS A 75 -2.71 -1.08 -11.11
C LYS A 75 -2.31 0.33 -10.67
N ALA A 76 -2.95 0.85 -9.62
CA ALA A 76 -2.66 2.18 -9.11
C ALA A 76 -1.27 2.26 -8.47
N LEU A 77 -0.84 1.23 -7.73
CA LEU A 77 0.48 1.11 -7.12
C LEU A 77 1.58 0.98 -8.17
N VAL A 78 1.39 0.13 -9.19
CA VAL A 78 2.32 0.00 -10.32
C VAL A 78 2.50 1.34 -11.05
N ARG A 79 1.42 2.10 -11.27
CA ARG A 79 1.47 3.42 -11.89
C ARG A 79 2.08 4.51 -11.00
N GLY A 80 1.96 4.34 -9.68
CA GLY A 80 2.53 5.24 -8.67
C GLY A 80 4.02 5.01 -8.42
N ARG A 81 4.56 3.84 -8.80
CA ARG A 81 5.99 3.58 -8.85
C ARG A 81 6.61 4.55 -9.84
N ALA A 82 7.36 5.55 -9.35
CA ALA A 82 8.15 6.40 -10.23
C ALA A 82 9.01 5.52 -11.15
N PRO A 83 9.23 5.90 -12.42
CA PRO A 83 10.06 5.10 -13.31
C PRO A 83 11.43 4.94 -12.67
N GLU A 84 11.74 3.71 -12.27
CA GLU A 84 13.10 3.31 -11.94
C GLU A 84 13.92 3.63 -13.19
N THR A 85 14.88 4.55 -13.03
CA THR A 85 15.83 4.95 -14.05
C THR A 85 16.48 3.69 -14.61
N ARG A 86 15.98 3.25 -15.77
CA ARG A 86 16.69 2.35 -16.67
C ARG A 86 17.94 3.11 -17.12
N ASN A 87 18.99 3.02 -16.32
CA ASN A 87 20.33 3.39 -16.74
C ASN A 87 20.74 2.38 -17.83
N LEU A 88 20.70 2.85 -19.07
CA LEU A 88 21.59 2.40 -20.14
C LEU A 88 22.93 3.13 -19.97
#